data_AF-A0A954G023-F1
#
_entry.id   AF-A0A954G023-F1
#
_cell.length_a   1.000
_cell.length_b   1.000
_cell.length_c   1.000
_cell.angle_alpha   90.00
_cell.angle_beta   90.00
_cell.angle_gamma   90.00
#
_symmetry.space_group_name_H-M   'P 1'
#
loop_
_entity.id
_entity.type
_entity.pdbx_description
1 polymer ?
#
loop_
_entity_poly.entity_id
_entity_poly.type
_entity_poly.pdbx_seq_one_letter_code
_entity_poly.pdbx_strand_id
1 'polypeptide(L)'
;VLGTAFGIPSGVVVDTHVKRICNIFGLTTSKNPEIIERDLMEVLPEKEWIDFSHRVILHGRATCVARKPRCTECALLKICPRIGLKPL
;
A
#
# COMPACT_ATOMS: atom_id res chain seq x y z
N VAL A 1 -7.61 6.67 -13.79
CA VAL A 1 -7.71 7.40 -15.08
C VAL A 1 -7.49 8.90 -14.88
N LEU A 2 -8.19 9.59 -13.96
CA LEU A 2 -7.97 11.03 -13.72
C LEU A 2 -6.55 11.40 -13.20
N GLY A 3 -6.04 10.73 -12.16
CA GLY A 3 -4.70 11.04 -11.62
C GLY A 3 -3.54 10.76 -12.58
N THR A 4 -3.57 9.62 -13.27
CA THR A 4 -2.50 9.21 -14.20
C THR A 4 -2.55 9.95 -15.55
N ALA A 5 -3.72 10.40 -16.01
CA ALA A 5 -3.86 11.06 -17.31
C ALA A 5 -3.81 12.60 -17.24
N PHE A 6 -4.13 13.21 -16.09
CA PHE A 6 -4.19 14.67 -15.95
C PHE A 6 -3.20 15.25 -14.94
N GLY A 7 -2.41 14.41 -14.24
CA GLY A 7 -1.41 14.88 -13.28
C GLY A 7 -1.98 15.63 -12.07
N ILE A 8 -3.30 15.50 -11.82
CA ILE A 8 -3.96 16.07 -10.65
C ILE A 8 -4.00 14.97 -9.58
N PRO A 9 -3.21 15.07 -8.51
CA PRO A 9 -3.34 14.17 -7.36
C PRO A 9 -4.68 14.45 -6.67
N SER A 10 -5.73 13.75 -7.08
CA SER A 10 -7.05 13.85 -6.45
C SER A 10 -7.16 13.00 -5.17
N GLY A 11 -6.14 12.20 -4.88
CA GLY A 11 -6.06 11.30 -3.73
C GLY A 11 -5.19 10.08 -4.00
N VAL A 12 -4.99 9.25 -2.97
CA VAL A 12 -4.19 8.02 -3.04
C VAL A 12 -5.05 6.90 -3.59
N VAL A 13 -4.64 6.28 -4.71
CA VAL A 13 -5.41 5.17 -5.29
C VAL A 13 -5.31 3.94 -4.40
N VAL A 14 -6.44 3.53 -3.80
CA VAL A 14 -6.52 2.35 -2.95
C VAL A 14 -7.14 1.17 -3.71
N ASP A 15 -6.30 0.23 -4.13
CA ASP A 15 -6.75 -1.06 -4.66
C ASP A 15 -6.61 -2.19 -3.63
N THR A 16 -6.83 -3.44 -4.04
CA THR A 16 -6.72 -4.60 -3.16
C THR A 16 -5.30 -4.86 -2.65
N HIS A 17 -4.26 -4.49 -3.41
CA HIS A 17 -2.86 -4.58 -2.99
C HIS A 17 -2.52 -3.49 -1.98
N VAL A 18 -2.87 -2.23 -2.28
CA VAL A 18 -2.65 -1.07 -1.41
C VAL A 18 -3.33 -1.28 -0.07
N LYS A 19 -4.64 -1.58 -0.07
CA LYS A 19 -5.41 -1.87 1.15
C LYS A 19 -4.72 -2.91 2.02
N ARG A 20 -4.32 -4.04 1.44
CA ARG A 20 -3.70 -5.14 2.19
C ARG A 20 -2.34 -4.76 2.74
N ILE A 21 -1.48 -4.16 1.92
CA ILE A 21 -0.12 -3.81 2.33
C ILE A 21 -0.14 -2.70 3.38
N CYS A 22 -0.99 -1.68 3.23
CA CYS A 22 -1.15 -0.63 4.23
C CYS A 22 -1.60 -1.19 5.58
N ASN A 23 -2.49 -2.18 5.61
CA ASN A 23 -2.87 -2.88 6.84
C ASN A 23 -1.70 -3.72 7.43
N ILE A 24 -0.91 -4.41 6.60
CA ILE A 24 0.27 -5.18 7.06
C ILE A 24 1.36 -4.25 7.63
N PHE A 25 1.51 -3.08 7.03
CA PHE A 25 2.44 -2.04 7.47
C PHE A 25 1.92 -1.17 8.61
N GLY A 26 0.65 -1.33 9.01
CA GLY A 26 0.05 -0.55 10.08
C GLY A 26 -0.19 0.92 9.73
N LEU A 27 -0.24 1.26 8.44
CA LEU A 27 -0.55 2.61 7.96
C LEU A 27 -2.03 2.97 8.13
N THR A 28 -2.88 1.95 8.29
CA THR A 28 -4.32 2.07 8.53
C THR A 28 -4.81 0.80 9.23
N THR A 29 -5.88 0.92 10.01
CA THR A 29 -6.62 -0.22 10.58
C THR A 29 -7.96 -0.44 9.87
N SER A 30 -8.31 0.45 8.94
CA SER A 30 -9.57 0.41 8.22
C SER A 30 -9.54 -0.59 7.08
N LYS A 31 -10.73 -1.12 6.76
CA LYS A 31 -11.00 -1.91 5.56
C LYS A 31 -11.73 -1.11 4.48
N ASN A 32 -12.19 0.10 4.79
CA ASN A 32 -12.90 0.96 3.86
C ASN A 32 -11.89 1.74 2.99
N PRO A 33 -11.87 1.57 1.65
CA PRO A 33 -10.96 2.27 0.76
C PRO A 33 -10.95 3.78 0.93
N GLU A 34 -12.11 4.42 1.15
CA GLU A 34 -12.20 5.87 1.30
C GLU A 34 -11.55 6.37 2.60
N ILE A 35 -11.60 5.57 3.66
CA ILE A 35 -10.92 5.90 4.93
C ILE A 35 -9.42 5.69 4.75
N ILE A 36 -9.02 4.59 4.11
CA ILE A 36 -7.61 4.29 3.84
C ILE A 36 -6.98 5.39 2.98
N GLU A 37 -7.68 5.89 1.96
CA GLU A 37 -7.22 6.99 1.12
C GLU A 37 -6.92 8.24 1.95
N ARG A 38 -7.85 8.63 2.85
CA ARG A 38 -7.67 9.77 3.76
C ARG A 38 -6.50 9.56 4.72
N ASP A 39 -6.42 8.38 5.35
CA ASP A 39 -5.31 8.03 6.25
C ASP A 39 -3.96 8.16 5.52
N LEU A 40 -3.88 7.72 4.26
CA LEU A 40 -2.65 7.81 3.46
C LEU A 40 -2.35 9.24 3.01
N MET A 41 -3.37 10.07 2.74
CA MET A 41 -3.19 11.49 2.42
C MET A 41 -2.64 12.29 3.60
N GLU A 42 -2.95 11.90 4.85
CA GLU A 42 -2.40 12.54 6.06
C GLU A 42 -0.94 12.16 6.32
N VAL A 43 -0.54 10.94 5.93
CA VAL A 43 0.81 10.40 6.18
C VAL A 43 1.80 10.70 5.05
N LEU A 44 1.32 10.76 3.81
CA LEU A 44 2.17 10.90 2.62
C LEU A 44 2.13 12.33 2.06
N PRO A 45 3.27 12.89 1.64
CA PRO A 45 3.30 14.13 0.87
C PRO A 45 2.45 14.00 -0.41
N GLU A 46 1.73 15.05 -0.79
CA GLU A 46 0.82 15.06 -1.95
C GLU A 46 1.48 14.60 -3.25
N LYS A 47 2.74 15.00 -3.47
CA LYS A 47 3.55 14.58 -4.63
C LYS A 47 3.77 13.06 -4.73
N GLU A 48 3.68 12.33 -3.61
CA GLU A 48 3.93 10.90 -3.55
C GLU A 48 2.67 10.06 -3.73
N TRP A 49 1.47 10.65 -3.72
CA TRP A 49 0.22 9.88 -3.66
C TRP A 49 0.05 8.88 -4.81
N ILE A 50 0.38 9.30 -6.04
CA ILE A 50 0.27 8.45 -7.22
C ILE A 50 1.37 7.40 -7.24
N ASP A 51 2.63 7.82 -7.05
CA ASP A 51 3.79 6.94 -7.14
C ASP A 51 3.87 5.93 -6.00
N PHE A 52 3.37 6.30 -4.82
CA PHE A 52 3.21 5.37 -3.70
C PHE A 52 2.27 4.22 -4.07
N SER A 53 1.06 4.53 -4.56
CA SER A 53 0.11 3.50 -4.98
C SER A 53 0.70 2.58 -6.03
N HIS A 54 1.35 3.11 -7.07
CA HIS A 54 2.00 2.27 -8.09
C HIS A 54 3.08 1.36 -7.51
N ARG A 55 3.97 1.88 -6.65
CA ARG A 55 5.03 1.09 -5.99
C ARG A 55 4.45 -0.02 -5.13
N VAL A 56 3.41 0.28 -4.36
CA VAL A 56 2.75 -0.70 -3.48
C VAL A 56 2.03 -1.77 -4.31
N ILE A 57 1.38 -1.41 -5.41
CA ILE A 57 0.74 -2.37 -6.32
C ILE A 57 1.78 -3.30 -6.94
N LEU A 58 2.88 -2.76 -7.46
CA LEU A 58 3.99 -3.54 -8.03
C LEU A 58 4.58 -4.50 -6.99
N HIS A 59 4.86 -4.00 -5.78
CA HIS A 59 5.36 -4.81 -4.68
C HIS A 59 4.37 -5.92 -4.27
N GLY A 60 3.08 -5.60 -4.21
CA GLY A 60 2.03 -6.55 -3.85
C GLY A 60 1.76 -7.61 -4.92
N ARG A 61 2.14 -7.36 -6.17
CA ARG A 61 2.07 -8.33 -7.27
C ARG A 61 3.32 -9.21 -7.36
N ALA A 62 4.50 -8.63 -7.15
CA ALA A 62 5.76 -9.35 -7.34
C ALA A 62 6.25 -10.08 -6.07
N THR A 63 6.12 -9.47 -4.90
CA THR A 63 6.81 -9.91 -3.67
C THR A 63 5.83 -10.23 -2.55
N CYS A 64 5.07 -9.23 -2.10
CA CYS A 64 4.10 -9.41 -1.03
C CYS A 64 2.80 -9.97 -1.61
N VAL A 65 2.82 -11.15 -2.22
CA VAL A 65 1.62 -11.74 -2.85
C VAL A 65 0.60 -12.21 -1.80
N ALA A 66 -0.69 -12.20 -2.16
CA ALA A 66 -1.75 -12.63 -1.26
C ALA A 66 -1.57 -14.10 -0.84
N ARG A 67 -1.96 -14.43 0.39
CA ARG A 67 -1.90 -15.76 1.03
C ARG A 67 -0.49 -16.32 1.29
N LYS A 68 0.49 -16.10 0.39
CA LYS A 68 1.87 -16.61 0.52
C LYS A 68 2.91 -15.53 0.15
N PRO A 69 3.06 -14.47 0.95
CA PRO A 69 4.03 -13.41 0.67
C PRO A 69 5.46 -13.96 0.70
N ARG A 70 6.31 -13.52 -0.23
CA ARG A 70 7.73 -13.93 -0.32
C ARG A 70 8.58 -13.12 0.64
N CYS A 71 8.27 -13.23 1.93
CA CYS A 71 8.86 -12.37 2.96
C CYS A 71 10.39 -12.51 3.06
N THR A 72 10.94 -13.71 2.86
CA THR A 72 12.39 -13.97 2.88
C THR A 72 13.15 -13.26 1.76
N GLU A 73 12.49 -12.98 0.64
CA GLU A 73 13.02 -12.25 -0.52
C GLU A 73 12.66 -10.76 -0.47
N CYS A 74 11.90 -10.32 0.53
CA CYS A 74 11.39 -8.95 0.61
C CYS A 74 12.46 -8.00 1.17
N ALA A 75 12.86 -7.02 0.37
CA ALA A 75 13.78 -5.96 0.79
C ALA A 75 13.27 -5.17 2.01
N LEU A 76 11.95 -5.10 2.19
CA LEU A 76 11.32 -4.40 3.32
C LEU A 76 11.19 -5.28 4.57
N LEU A 77 11.62 -6.55 4.55
CA LEU A 77 11.41 -7.48 5.67
C LEU A 77 11.90 -6.93 7.00
N LYS A 78 13.05 -6.25 7.02
CA LYS A 78 13.66 -5.70 8.24
C LYS A 78 12.81 -4.61 8.91
N ILE A 79 11.99 -3.90 8.14
CA ILE A 79 11.15 -2.80 8.62
C ILE A 79 9.65 -3.12 8.54
N CYS A 80 9.28 -4.30 8.03
CA CYS A 80 7.89 -4.69 7.86
C CYS A 80 7.34 -5.17 9.21
N PRO A 81 6.29 -4.52 9.75
CA PRO A 81 5.63 -4.95 11.00
C PRO A 81 4.93 -6.31 10.88
N ARG A 82 4.61 -6.76 9.65
CA ARG A 82 3.95 -8.03 9.36
C ARG A 82 2.63 -8.24 10.11
N ILE A 83 1.88 -7.17 10.33
CA ILE A 83 0.63 -7.21 11.10
C ILE A 83 -0.37 -8.15 10.40
N GLY A 84 -0.91 -9.11 11.14
CA GLY A 84 -1.87 -10.09 10.63
C GLY A 84 -1.30 -11.16 9.70
N LEU A 85 0.03 -11.24 9.53
CA LEU A 85 0.69 -12.33 8.82
C LEU A 85 1.09 -13.46 9.77
N LYS A 86 1.20 -14.68 9.22
CA LYS A 86 1.76 -15.80 9.96
C LYS A 86 3.25 -15.56 10.26
N PRO A 87 3.80 -16.16 11.34
CA PRO A 87 5.24 -16.23 11.57
C PRO A 87 5.97 -16.78 10.34
N LEU A 88 7.24 -16.36 10.17
CA LEU A 88 8.12 -16.91 9.14
C LEU A 88 8.47 -18.37 9.41
#